data_AF-A0A1S4D1N9-F1
#
_entry.id   AF-A0A1S4D1N9-F1
#
_cell.length_a   1.000
_cell.length_b   1.000
_cell.length_c   1.000
_cell.angle_alpha   90.00
_cell.angle_beta   90.00
_cell.angle_gamma   90.00
#
_symmetry.space_group_name_H-M   'P 1'
#
loop_
_entity.id
_entity.type
_entity.pdbx_description
1 polymer ?
#
loop_
_entity_poly.entity_id
_entity_poly.type
_entity_poly.pdbx_seq_one_letter_code
_entity_poly.pdbx_strand_id
1 'polypeptide(L)'
;MIADEVEMFSTKSFSWKRVPNEMGFRVLGLSCNLIIKGVPYWTALLSDAHGSREVLVCFDVSKKIFDKLPMPGVRLGIQGYLVNLEDSLGILMWDKTDKCNVDIWVMDDEDGWSKKCNVEMLFGFDRIIGCLRNGNIVAEDENGVLFLFDPVTNSVKAKLCIDNANSGSFMISNYSESLVLIEGMRPVKKQAARDKLARAGMNIKFTTT
;
A
#
# COMPACT_ATOMS: atom_id res chain seq x y z
N MET A 1 -11.18 -25.04 6.83
CA MET A 1 -10.82 -23.60 6.92
C MET A 1 -11.41 -22.92 5.69
N ILE A 2 -12.08 -21.77 5.83
CA ILE A 2 -12.76 -21.10 4.70
C ILE A 2 -11.72 -20.18 4.02
N ALA A 3 -11.53 -20.33 2.71
CA ALA A 3 -10.70 -19.46 1.89
C ALA A 3 -11.44 -18.14 1.60
N ASP A 4 -10.72 -17.02 1.52
CA ASP A 4 -11.34 -15.70 1.30
C ASP A 4 -11.80 -15.55 -0.14
N GLU A 5 -13.00 -15.03 -0.41
CA GLU A 5 -13.49 -14.77 -1.77
C GLU A 5 -13.33 -13.30 -2.19
N VAL A 6 -13.44 -13.02 -3.49
CA VAL A 6 -13.49 -11.64 -4.01
C VAL A 6 -14.92 -11.30 -4.46
N GLU A 7 -15.42 -10.18 -3.96
CA GLU A 7 -16.67 -9.57 -4.42
C GLU A 7 -16.39 -8.40 -5.36
N MET A 8 -17.06 -8.37 -6.52
CA MET A 8 -16.94 -7.30 -7.51
C MET A 8 -18.30 -6.68 -7.79
N PHE A 9 -18.37 -5.35 -7.77
CA PHE A 9 -19.56 -4.62 -8.21
C PHE A 9 -19.46 -4.26 -9.69
N SER A 10 -20.43 -4.70 -10.49
CA SER A 10 -20.54 -4.35 -11.90
C SER A 10 -21.51 -3.19 -12.08
N THR A 11 -21.02 -2.04 -12.55
CA THR A 11 -21.87 -0.88 -12.86
C THR A 11 -22.81 -1.14 -14.04
N LYS A 12 -22.40 -1.96 -15.01
CA LYS A 12 -23.21 -2.32 -16.19
C LYS A 12 -24.46 -3.12 -15.82
N SER A 13 -24.36 -4.00 -14.84
CA SER A 13 -25.46 -4.87 -14.40
C SER A 13 -26.03 -4.47 -13.04
N PHE A 14 -25.48 -3.41 -12.45
CA PHE A 14 -25.78 -2.91 -11.10
C PHE A 14 -25.89 -4.02 -10.05
N SER A 15 -24.93 -4.95 -10.06
CA SER A 15 -24.98 -6.16 -9.23
C SER A 15 -23.60 -6.59 -8.74
N TRP A 16 -23.60 -7.25 -7.57
CA TRP A 16 -22.43 -7.91 -7.02
C TRP A 16 -22.23 -9.28 -7.67
N LYS A 17 -20.98 -9.61 -7.97
CA LYS A 17 -20.53 -10.92 -8.44
C LYS A 17 -19.45 -11.43 -7.49
N ARG A 18 -19.54 -12.70 -7.12
CA ARG A 18 -18.55 -13.37 -6.27
C ARG A 18 -17.66 -14.24 -7.13
N VAL A 19 -16.37 -14.26 -6.80
CA VAL A 19 -15.39 -15.16 -7.39
C VAL A 19 -14.78 -15.98 -6.25
N PRO A 20 -14.98 -17.32 -6.25
CA PRO A 20 -14.41 -18.17 -5.23
C PRO A 20 -12.89 -18.20 -5.33
N ASN A 21 -12.23 -18.34 -4.19
CA ASN A 21 -10.79 -18.53 -4.13
C ASN A 21 -10.46 -20.01 -4.12
N GLU A 22 -10.19 -20.51 -5.32
CA GLU A 22 -9.78 -21.89 -5.55
C GLU A 22 -8.33 -22.15 -5.14
N MET A 23 -7.53 -21.09 -4.99
CA MET A 23 -6.12 -21.19 -4.59
C MET A 23 -5.93 -21.42 -3.09
N GLY A 24 -6.98 -21.26 -2.27
CA GLY A 24 -6.94 -21.56 -0.85
C GLY A 24 -6.09 -20.60 0.00
N PHE A 25 -5.78 -19.41 -0.49
CA PHE A 25 -5.06 -18.40 0.29
C PHE A 25 -5.99 -17.67 1.28
N ARG A 26 -5.40 -17.03 2.28
CA ARG A 26 -6.08 -16.11 3.21
C ARG A 26 -5.41 -14.74 3.12
N VAL A 27 -6.17 -13.68 2.86
CA VAL A 27 -5.62 -12.31 2.87
C VAL A 27 -5.35 -11.85 4.29
N LEU A 28 -4.27 -11.08 4.48
CA LEU A 28 -3.89 -10.55 5.80
C LEU A 28 -4.67 -9.29 6.19
N GLY A 29 -5.39 -8.66 5.25
CA GLY A 29 -6.17 -7.43 5.48
C GLY A 29 -7.52 -7.45 4.77
N LEU A 30 -8.41 -6.54 5.15
CA LEU A 30 -9.77 -6.43 4.61
C LEU A 30 -9.82 -5.79 3.21
N SER A 31 -8.73 -5.17 2.76
CA SER A 31 -8.60 -4.53 1.44
C SER A 31 -7.33 -4.98 0.74
N CYS A 32 -7.26 -4.78 -0.57
CA CYS A 32 -6.01 -4.93 -1.31
C CYS A 32 -4.95 -3.97 -0.77
N ASN A 33 -3.69 -4.42 -0.79
CA ASN A 33 -2.56 -3.60 -0.40
C ASN A 33 -2.25 -2.53 -1.47
N LEU A 34 -2.42 -2.89 -2.74
CA LEU A 34 -2.02 -2.05 -3.86
C LEU A 34 -2.88 -2.33 -5.10
N ILE A 35 -3.10 -1.32 -5.93
CA ILE A 35 -3.69 -1.47 -7.26
C ILE A 35 -2.74 -0.82 -8.27
N ILE A 36 -2.25 -1.60 -9.24
CA ILE A 36 -1.42 -1.12 -10.35
C ILE A 36 -2.13 -1.44 -11.66
N LYS A 37 -2.33 -0.44 -12.51
CA LYS A 37 -3.00 -0.60 -13.83
C LYS A 37 -4.34 -1.36 -13.75
N GLY A 38 -5.09 -1.17 -12.66
CA GLY A 38 -6.39 -1.83 -12.44
C GLY A 38 -6.31 -3.26 -11.89
N VAL A 39 -5.11 -3.79 -11.64
CA VAL A 39 -4.90 -5.09 -11.00
C VAL A 39 -4.68 -4.88 -9.50
N PRO A 40 -5.58 -5.38 -8.63
CA PRO A 40 -5.36 -5.40 -7.19
C PRO A 40 -4.40 -6.51 -6.75
N TYR A 41 -3.60 -6.21 -5.74
CA TYR A 41 -2.60 -7.08 -5.14
C TYR A 41 -2.81 -7.21 -3.63
N TRP A 42 -2.59 -8.41 -3.11
CA TRP A 42 -2.69 -8.74 -1.68
C TRP A 42 -1.48 -9.54 -1.21
N THR A 43 -1.01 -9.19 -0.03
CA THR A 43 -0.25 -10.11 0.79
C THR A 43 -1.21 -11.13 1.42
N ALA A 44 -0.94 -12.41 1.22
CA ALA A 44 -1.77 -13.50 1.69
C ALA A 44 -0.94 -14.62 2.34
N LEU A 45 -1.58 -15.41 3.19
CA LEU A 45 -1.04 -16.65 3.73
C LEU A 45 -1.57 -17.82 2.92
N LEU A 46 -0.65 -18.69 2.50
CA LEU A 46 -0.97 -19.96 1.89
C LEU A 46 -0.50 -21.08 2.82
N SER A 47 -1.44 -21.92 3.24
CA SER A 47 -1.14 -23.10 4.07
C SER A 47 -1.11 -24.34 3.20
N ASP A 48 0.00 -25.08 3.25
CA ASP A 48 0.14 -26.39 2.60
C ASP A 48 0.76 -27.42 3.57
N ALA A 49 1.11 -28.61 3.06
CA ALA A 49 1.72 -29.68 3.86
C ALA A 49 3.03 -29.27 4.55
N HIS A 50 3.69 -28.21 4.09
CA HIS A 50 4.95 -27.70 4.64
C HIS A 50 4.77 -26.51 5.59
N GLY A 51 3.52 -26.12 5.88
CA GLY A 51 3.17 -25.04 6.81
C GLY A 51 2.53 -23.84 6.12
N SER A 52 2.44 -22.73 6.84
CA SER A 52 1.90 -21.47 6.33
C SER A 52 3.04 -20.56 5.86
N ARG A 53 2.93 -20.04 4.64
CA ARG A 53 3.88 -19.07 4.07
C ARG A 53 3.17 -17.85 3.52
N GLU A 54 3.84 -16.72 3.59
CA GLU A 54 3.40 -15.48 2.96
C GLU A 54 3.64 -15.53 1.44
N VAL A 55 2.64 -15.12 0.67
CA VAL A 55 2.65 -15.07 -0.79
C VAL A 55 2.03 -13.75 -1.24
N LEU A 56 2.39 -13.34 -2.45
CA LEU A 56 1.70 -12.26 -3.14
C LEU A 56 0.65 -12.86 -4.07
N VAL A 57 -0.56 -12.32 -4.03
CA VAL A 57 -1.66 -12.71 -4.92
C VAL A 57 -2.14 -11.48 -5.66
N CYS A 58 -2.43 -11.63 -6.93
CA CYS A 58 -3.12 -10.62 -7.73
C CYS A 58 -4.41 -11.19 -8.31
N PHE A 59 -5.29 -10.31 -8.76
CA PHE A 59 -6.56 -10.70 -9.38
C PHE A 59 -6.74 -9.99 -10.72
N ASP A 60 -6.74 -10.76 -11.80
CA ASP A 60 -7.05 -10.25 -13.13
C ASP A 60 -8.56 -10.02 -13.22
N VAL A 61 -8.99 -8.77 -13.09
CA VAL A 61 -10.41 -8.38 -13.13
C VAL A 61 -11.07 -8.72 -14.48
N SER A 62 -10.31 -8.75 -15.57
CA SER A 62 -10.83 -9.03 -16.91
C SER A 62 -11.14 -10.52 -17.09
N LYS A 63 -10.20 -11.37 -16.66
CA LYS A 63 -10.32 -12.84 -16.74
C LYS A 63 -11.06 -13.43 -15.54
N LYS A 64 -11.15 -12.69 -14.43
CA LYS A 64 -11.71 -13.10 -13.13
C LYS A 64 -10.99 -14.30 -12.53
N ILE A 65 -9.68 -14.31 -12.65
CA ILE A 65 -8.82 -15.36 -12.11
C ILE A 65 -7.82 -14.73 -11.14
N PHE A 66 -7.43 -15.51 -10.14
CA PHE A 66 -6.32 -15.16 -9.28
C PHE A 66 -5.02 -15.68 -9.87
N ASP A 67 -3.95 -14.95 -9.61
CA ASP A 67 -2.59 -15.42 -9.89
C ASP A 67 -1.72 -15.27 -8.65
N LYS A 68 -0.71 -16.14 -8.55
CA LYS A 68 0.22 -16.16 -7.42
C LYS A 68 1.59 -15.71 -7.89
N LEU A 69 2.16 -14.77 -7.15
CA LEU A 69 3.50 -14.27 -7.36
C LEU A 69 4.41 -14.69 -6.20
N PRO A 70 5.70 -14.97 -6.47
CA PRO A 70 6.67 -15.20 -5.40
C PRO A 70 6.81 -13.93 -4.55
N MET A 71 7.16 -14.09 -3.27
CA MET A 71 7.53 -12.98 -2.39
C MET A 71 9.07 -12.89 -2.36
N PRO A 72 9.69 -11.70 -2.44
CA PRO A 72 11.14 -11.61 -2.40
C PRO A 72 11.66 -11.96 -1.00
N GLY A 73 12.67 -12.82 -0.94
CA GLY A 73 13.53 -12.97 0.24
C GLY A 73 12.83 -13.19 1.59
N VAL A 74 11.75 -13.99 1.65
CA VAL A 74 11.01 -14.26 2.90
C VAL A 74 11.94 -14.86 3.96
N ARG A 75 12.22 -14.09 5.01
CA ARG A 75 12.99 -14.51 6.18
C ARG A 75 12.28 -14.07 7.45
N LEU A 76 12.44 -14.86 8.51
CA LEU A 76 12.00 -14.46 9.84
C LEU A 76 12.67 -13.13 10.22
N GLY A 77 11.87 -12.16 10.67
CA GLY A 77 12.38 -10.86 11.09
C GLY A 77 12.33 -9.77 10.01
N ILE A 78 12.07 -10.11 8.74
CA ILE A 78 11.88 -9.11 7.68
C ILE A 78 10.41 -8.68 7.62
N GLN A 79 10.17 -7.38 7.44
CA GLN A 79 8.88 -6.79 7.10
C GLN A 79 8.89 -6.28 5.66
N GLY A 80 7.71 -6.21 5.05
CA GLY A 80 7.50 -5.78 3.68
C GLY A 80 6.30 -4.86 3.54
N TYR A 81 6.40 -3.84 2.68
CA TYR A 81 5.30 -2.97 2.29
C TYR A 81 5.23 -2.84 0.78
N LEU A 82 4.11 -3.26 0.17
CA LEU A 82 3.90 -3.19 -1.28
C LEU A 82 3.70 -1.74 -1.75
N VAL A 83 4.40 -1.37 -2.81
CA VAL A 83 4.41 0.00 -3.36
C VAL A 83 4.27 0.00 -4.88
N ASN A 84 3.66 1.05 -5.41
CA ASN A 84 3.72 1.32 -6.86
C ASN A 84 4.93 2.22 -7.12
N LEU A 85 5.92 1.69 -7.83
CA LEU A 85 7.12 2.42 -8.26
C LEU A 85 7.07 2.56 -9.78
N GLU A 86 6.77 3.77 -10.26
CA GLU A 86 6.70 4.06 -11.71
C GLU A 86 5.87 3.04 -12.49
N ASP A 87 4.68 2.73 -11.98
CA ASP A 87 3.74 1.75 -12.55
C ASP A 87 4.26 0.30 -12.60
N SER A 88 5.31 0.03 -11.83
CA SER A 88 5.86 -1.30 -11.55
C SER A 88 5.54 -1.73 -10.12
N LEU A 89 5.40 -3.04 -9.92
CA LEU A 89 5.16 -3.62 -8.61
C LEU A 89 6.46 -3.62 -7.80
N GLY A 90 6.48 -2.87 -6.71
CA GLY A 90 7.59 -2.77 -5.79
C GLY A 90 7.25 -3.24 -4.39
N ILE A 91 8.29 -3.50 -3.60
CA ILE A 91 8.18 -3.77 -2.18
C ILE A 91 9.35 -3.14 -1.44
N LEU A 92 9.04 -2.42 -0.37
CA LEU A 92 10.00 -1.91 0.59
C LEU A 92 10.18 -2.99 1.66
N MET A 93 11.40 -3.45 1.89
CA MET A 93 11.72 -4.47 2.87
C MET A 93 12.74 -3.99 3.89
N TRP A 94 12.54 -4.32 5.16
CA TRP A 94 13.47 -3.97 6.23
C TRP A 94 13.50 -5.05 7.31
N ASP A 95 14.60 -5.12 8.06
CA ASP A 95 14.68 -5.98 9.24
C ASP A 95 13.98 -5.27 10.41
N LYS A 96 13.15 -6.00 11.18
CA LYS A 96 12.45 -5.44 12.35
C LYS A 96 13.39 -4.85 13.39
N THR A 97 14.64 -5.31 13.45
CA THR A 97 15.66 -4.80 14.37
C THR A 97 16.47 -3.64 13.77
N ASP A 98 16.44 -3.48 12.45
CA ASP A 98 17.08 -2.38 11.74
C ASP A 98 16.07 -1.26 11.47
N LYS A 99 16.17 -0.20 12.26
CA LYS A 99 15.27 0.96 12.18
C LYS A 99 15.69 2.00 11.14
N CYS A 100 16.75 1.76 10.36
CA CYS A 100 17.29 2.79 9.46
C CYS A 100 17.39 2.30 8.02
N ASN A 101 17.52 1.00 7.76
CA ASN A 101 17.72 0.51 6.39
C ASN A 101 16.46 -0.05 5.75
N VAL A 102 16.24 0.35 4.49
CA VAL A 102 15.16 -0.15 3.65
C VAL A 102 15.71 -0.63 2.32
N ASP A 103 15.48 -1.89 2.00
CA ASP A 103 15.74 -2.47 0.69
C ASP A 103 14.55 -2.24 -0.23
N ILE A 104 14.81 -1.73 -1.42
CA ILE A 104 13.79 -1.54 -2.46
C ILE A 104 13.94 -2.66 -3.49
N TRP A 105 12.88 -3.45 -3.64
CA TRP A 105 12.79 -4.50 -4.65
C TRP A 105 11.68 -4.17 -5.64
N VAL A 106 11.92 -4.51 -6.90
CA VAL A 106 10.95 -4.32 -7.99
C VAL A 106 10.79 -5.65 -8.72
N MET A 107 9.54 -5.98 -9.03
CA MET A 107 9.18 -7.13 -9.84
C MET A 107 9.30 -6.75 -11.33
N ASP A 108 10.08 -7.55 -12.03
CA ASP A 108 10.16 -7.60 -13.48
C ASP A 108 9.31 -8.78 -13.99
N ASP A 109 8.69 -8.63 -15.16
CA ASP A 109 7.80 -9.65 -15.72
C ASP A 109 8.57 -10.90 -16.21
N GLU A 110 9.83 -10.74 -16.63
CA GLU A 110 10.67 -11.84 -17.13
C GLU A 110 11.59 -12.40 -16.03
N ASP A 111 12.26 -11.52 -15.30
CA ASP A 111 13.31 -11.89 -14.33
C ASP A 111 12.79 -12.03 -12.88
N GLY A 112 11.54 -11.67 -12.62
CA GLY A 112 10.95 -11.68 -11.29
C GLY A 112 11.51 -10.59 -10.38
N TRP A 113 11.62 -10.87 -9.08
CA TRP A 113 12.06 -9.86 -8.11
C TRP A 113 13.56 -9.59 -8.17
N SER A 114 13.93 -8.32 -8.30
CA SER A 114 15.30 -7.85 -8.20
C SER A 114 15.43 -6.71 -7.18
N LYS A 115 16.50 -6.73 -6.39
CA LYS A 115 16.86 -5.62 -5.50
C LYS A 115 17.37 -4.47 -6.36
N LYS A 116 16.73 -3.31 -6.29
CA LYS A 116 17.15 -2.11 -7.03
C LYS A 116 18.16 -1.29 -6.25
N CYS A 117 17.89 -1.05 -4.97
CA CYS A 117 18.83 -0.35 -4.09
C CYS A 117 18.55 -0.66 -2.62
N ASN A 118 19.48 -0.23 -1.77
CA ASN A 118 19.30 -0.12 -0.33
C ASN A 118 19.35 1.37 0.01
N VAL A 119 18.50 1.78 0.94
CA VAL A 119 18.33 3.16 1.36
C VAL A 119 18.50 3.21 2.87
N GLU A 120 19.53 3.91 3.32
CA GLU A 120 19.73 4.24 4.73
C GLU A 120 18.99 5.55 5.03
N MET A 121 17.97 5.48 5.87
CA MET A 121 17.20 6.62 6.32
C MET A 121 17.99 7.41 7.36
N LEU A 122 17.97 8.75 7.26
CA LEU A 122 18.66 9.66 8.19
C LEU A 122 18.05 9.71 9.61
N PHE A 123 17.08 8.85 9.89
CA PHE A 123 16.33 8.78 11.13
C PHE A 123 15.88 7.35 11.38
N GLY A 124 15.74 6.99 12.66
CA GLY A 124 15.13 5.72 13.03
C GLY A 124 13.62 5.76 12.81
N PHE A 125 13.08 4.77 12.12
CA PHE A 125 11.64 4.56 11.97
C PHE A 125 11.16 3.35 12.77
N ASP A 126 9.93 3.40 13.25
CA ASP A 126 9.22 2.27 13.85
C ASP A 126 8.41 1.51 12.79
N ARG A 127 7.86 2.25 11.81
CA ARG A 127 7.13 1.63 10.68
C ARG A 127 7.17 2.47 9.41
N ILE A 128 7.11 1.77 8.28
CA ILE A 128 6.83 2.38 6.97
C ILE A 128 5.32 2.45 6.75
N ILE A 129 4.81 3.64 6.42
CA ILE A 129 3.39 3.89 6.14
C ILE A 129 3.09 3.65 4.67
N GLY A 130 4.06 3.90 3.78
CA GLY A 130 3.96 3.62 2.35
C GLY A 130 4.89 4.48 1.51
N CYS A 131 4.59 4.55 0.21
CA CYS A 131 5.34 5.34 -0.77
C CYS A 131 4.38 6.17 -1.62
N LEU A 132 4.73 7.44 -1.83
CA LEU A 132 4.05 8.33 -2.75
C LEU A 132 4.40 8.00 -4.21
N ARG A 133 3.57 8.47 -5.15
CA ARG A 133 3.80 8.29 -6.60
C ARG A 133 5.14 8.86 -7.09
N ASN A 134 5.69 9.85 -6.41
CA ASN A 134 6.99 10.44 -6.74
C ASN A 134 8.18 9.67 -6.14
N GLY A 135 7.94 8.49 -5.56
CA GLY A 135 8.98 7.66 -4.94
C GLY A 135 9.37 8.07 -3.51
N ASN A 136 8.76 9.13 -2.94
CA ASN A 136 9.05 9.50 -1.56
C ASN A 136 8.43 8.50 -0.58
N ILE A 137 9.24 8.05 0.39
CA ILE A 137 8.85 7.12 1.43
C ILE A 137 8.21 7.92 2.57
N VAL A 138 7.11 7.41 3.11
CA VAL A 138 6.48 7.93 4.32
C VAL A 138 6.71 6.93 5.44
N ALA A 139 7.38 7.38 6.49
CA ALA A 139 7.74 6.57 7.64
C ALA A 139 7.30 7.27 8.94
N GLU A 140 7.08 6.49 9.98
CA GLU A 140 6.76 6.98 11.32
C GLU A 140 7.85 6.54 12.29
N ASP A 141 8.30 7.44 13.16
CA ASP A 141 9.22 7.11 14.25
C ASP A 141 8.48 6.59 15.50
N GLU A 142 9.24 6.22 16.52
CA GLU A 142 8.68 5.74 17.80
C GLU A 142 7.86 6.78 18.59
N ASN A 143 7.98 8.06 18.22
CA ASN A 143 7.22 9.16 18.82
C ASN A 143 5.93 9.48 18.05
N GLY A 144 5.64 8.74 16.98
CA GLY A 144 4.49 9.00 16.12
C GLY A 144 4.69 10.17 15.16
N VAL A 145 5.91 10.64 14.96
CA VAL A 145 6.25 11.70 14.00
C VAL A 145 6.33 11.08 12.61
N LEU A 146 5.61 11.67 11.66
CA LEU A 146 5.64 11.27 10.26
C LEU A 146 6.75 12.01 9.52
N PHE A 147 7.55 11.26 8.76
CA PHE A 147 8.61 11.76 7.92
C PHE A 147 8.26 11.51 6.46
N LEU A 148 8.35 12.55 5.64
CA LEU A 148 8.39 12.43 4.19
C LEU A 148 9.85 12.43 3.76
N PHE A 149 10.32 11.30 3.25
CA PHE A 149 11.72 11.08 2.92
C PHE A 149 11.90 10.84 1.43
N ASP A 150 12.89 11.50 0.84
CA ASP A 150 13.28 11.32 -0.55
C ASP A 150 14.51 10.41 -0.62
N PRO A 151 14.35 9.18 -1.13
CA PRO A 151 15.45 8.22 -1.21
C PRO A 151 16.50 8.58 -2.27
N VAL A 152 16.18 9.42 -3.25
CA VAL A 152 17.11 9.80 -4.33
C VAL A 152 18.09 10.85 -3.83
N THR A 153 17.59 11.88 -3.15
CA THR A 153 18.45 12.94 -2.59
C THR A 153 18.90 12.64 -1.16
N ASN A 154 18.50 11.49 -0.60
CA ASN A 154 18.73 11.10 0.79
C ASN A 154 18.41 12.24 1.77
N SER A 155 17.17 12.75 1.76
CA SER A 155 16.79 13.90 2.58
C SER A 155 15.37 13.82 3.12
N VAL A 156 15.17 14.30 4.34
CA VAL A 156 13.83 14.54 4.90
C VAL A 156 13.26 15.81 4.27
N LYS A 157 12.15 15.68 3.54
CA LYS A 157 11.45 16.79 2.89
C LYS A 157 10.46 17.49 3.83
N ALA A 158 9.85 16.74 4.73
CA ALA A 158 8.92 17.27 5.70
C ALA A 158 8.85 16.38 6.95
N LYS A 159 8.53 17.01 8.07
CA LYS A 159 8.11 16.35 9.30
C LYS A 159 6.70 16.79 9.63
N LEU A 160 5.85 15.84 9.98
CA LEU A 160 4.46 16.07 10.33
C LEU A 160 4.17 15.45 11.70
N CYS A 161 3.71 16.29 12.61
CA CYS A 161 3.16 15.87 13.90
C CYS A 161 1.66 16.16 13.90
N ILE A 162 0.86 15.16 14.25
CA ILE A 162 -0.57 15.33 14.45
C ILE A 162 -0.84 15.24 15.94
N ASP A 163 -1.16 16.38 16.56
CA ASP A 163 -1.44 16.47 17.99
C ASP A 163 -2.55 15.47 18.37
N ASN A 164 -2.34 14.72 19.45
CA ASN A 164 -3.25 13.68 19.96
C ASN A 164 -3.52 12.51 19.00
N ALA A 165 -2.74 12.33 17.94
CA ALA A 165 -2.82 11.11 17.15
C ALA A 165 -2.11 9.96 17.88
N ASN A 166 -2.75 8.80 17.90
CA ASN A 166 -2.12 7.59 18.39
C ASN A 166 -1.11 7.10 17.34
N SER A 167 0.09 6.74 17.76
CA SER A 167 1.00 5.99 16.91
C SER A 167 0.29 4.74 16.38
N GLY A 168 0.55 4.36 15.13
CA GLY A 168 -0.17 3.25 14.51
C GLY A 168 -1.41 3.65 13.69
N SER A 169 -1.95 4.87 13.87
CA SER A 169 -3.25 5.26 13.31
C SER A 169 -3.22 5.88 11.90
N PHE A 170 -2.04 6.17 11.36
CA PHE A 170 -1.91 6.81 10.04
C PHE A 170 -2.01 5.81 8.89
N MET A 171 -2.64 6.26 7.79
CA MET A 171 -2.72 5.58 6.51
C MET A 171 -2.44 6.58 5.39
N ILE A 172 -1.79 6.11 4.32
CA ILE A 172 -1.59 6.89 3.10
C ILE A 172 -2.39 6.29 1.95
N SER A 173 -3.05 7.15 1.18
CA SER A 173 -3.86 6.74 0.04
C SER A 173 -3.52 7.61 -1.16
N ASN A 174 -3.21 6.95 -2.28
CA ASN A 174 -3.05 7.65 -3.56
C ASN A 174 -4.44 8.01 -4.10
N TYR A 175 -4.75 9.30 -4.13
CA TYR A 175 -6.00 9.80 -4.70
C TYR A 175 -5.80 10.17 -6.18
N SER A 176 -6.66 9.63 -7.05
CA SER A 176 -6.76 10.03 -8.44
C SER A 176 -8.21 10.36 -8.79
N GLU A 177 -8.46 11.56 -9.30
CA GLU A 177 -9.78 11.94 -9.78
C GLU A 177 -10.05 11.30 -11.15
N SER A 178 -11.16 10.59 -11.26
CA SER A 178 -11.71 10.15 -12.55
C SER A 178 -12.79 11.13 -12.98
N LEU A 179 -12.73 11.62 -14.22
CA LEU A 179 -13.77 12.46 -14.82
C LEU A 179 -15.01 11.65 -15.25
N VAL A 180 -15.02 10.33 -15.02
CA VAL A 180 -16.15 9.47 -15.37
C VAL A 180 -17.26 9.66 -14.33
N LEU A 181 -18.37 10.23 -14.78
CA LEU A 181 -19.62 10.23 -14.04
C LEU A 181 -20.18 8.80 -14.03
N ILE A 182 -20.25 8.19 -12.85
CA ILE A 182 -21.00 6.95 -12.66
C ILE A 182 -22.48 7.30 -12.84
N GLU A 183 -23.17 6.59 -13.73
CA GLU A 183 -24.59 6.79 -14.00
C GLU A 183 -25.39 6.76 -12.68
N GLY A 184 -26.22 7.78 -12.46
CA GLY A 184 -26.95 7.99 -11.20
C GLY A 184 -26.24 8.86 -10.15
N MET A 185 -24.93 9.13 -10.27
CA MET A 185 -24.24 10.09 -9.41
C MET A 185 -24.48 11.53 -9.87
N ARG A 186 -24.82 12.42 -8.93
CA ARG A 186 -24.93 13.86 -9.20
C ARG A 186 -23.58 14.55 -8.99
N PRO A 187 -23.16 15.47 -9.87
CA PRO A 187 -21.95 16.26 -9.67
C PRO A 187 -22.01 17.02 -8.33
N VAL A 188 -20.97 16.92 -7.52
CA VAL A 188 -20.83 17.77 -6.33
C VAL A 188 -20.41 19.17 -6.77
N LYS A 189 -21.20 20.19 -6.43
CA LYS A 189 -20.83 21.59 -6.71
C LYS A 189 -19.55 21.94 -5.94
N LYS A 190 -18.53 22.45 -6.63
CA LYS A 190 -17.18 22.78 -6.10
C LYS A 190 -17.19 23.61 -4.80
N GLN A 191 -18.24 24.42 -4.57
CA GLN A 191 -18.37 25.27 -3.38
C GLN A 191 -18.55 24.49 -2.07
N ALA A 192 -19.13 23.28 -2.10
CA ALA A 192 -19.41 22.51 -0.89
C ALA A 192 -18.20 21.73 -0.32
N ALA A 193 -17.13 21.57 -1.11
CA ALA A 193 -15.94 20.80 -0.72
C ALA A 193 -14.97 21.60 0.16
N ARG A 194 -14.82 22.91 -0.10
CA ARG A 194 -13.96 23.80 0.71
C ARG A 194 -14.50 24.03 2.12
N ASP A 195 -15.82 24.13 2.27
CA ASP A 195 -16.47 24.38 3.56
C ASP A 195 -16.48 23.19 4.52
N LYS A 196 -16.12 21.98 4.06
CA LYS A 196 -15.99 20.78 4.93
C LYS A 196 -14.60 20.65 5.54
N LEU A 197 -13.55 21.01 4.79
CA LEU A 197 -12.16 21.00 5.29
C LEU A 197 -11.94 22.04 6.40
N ALA A 198 -12.62 23.19 6.34
CA ALA A 198 -12.56 24.20 7.39
C ALA A 198 -13.31 23.83 8.68
N ARG A 199 -14.20 22.82 8.66
CA ARG A 199 -15.02 22.41 9.81
C ARG A 199 -14.44 21.23 10.61
N ALA A 200 -13.46 20.52 10.07
CA ALA A 200 -12.68 19.55 10.84
C ALA A 200 -11.45 20.28 11.38
N GLY A 201 -11.47 20.68 12.65
CA GLY A 201 -10.38 21.39 13.34
C GLY A 201 -9.10 20.57 13.51
N MET A 202 -8.57 19.99 12.43
CA MET A 202 -7.26 19.35 12.39
C MET A 202 -6.20 20.43 12.20
N ASN A 203 -5.53 20.80 13.28
CA ASN A 203 -4.31 21.61 13.24
C ASN A 203 -3.15 20.76 12.70
N ILE A 204 -3.07 20.61 11.38
CA ILE A 204 -1.95 19.96 10.71
C ILE A 204 -0.80 20.97 10.63
N LYS A 205 0.23 20.80 11.47
CA LYS A 205 1.43 21.64 11.42
C LYS A 205 2.46 21.00 10.49
N PHE A 206 2.73 21.65 9.37
CA PHE A 206 3.85 21.33 8.50
C PHE A 206 5.06 22.15 8.92
N THR A 207 6.14 21.49 9.33
CA THR A 207 7.45 22.13 9.50
C THR A 207 8.38 21.66 8.40
N THR A 208 8.76 22.58 7.53
CA THR A 208 9.80 22.37 6.51
C THR A 208 11.16 22.66 7.13
N THR A 209 12.14 21.78 6.91
CA THR A 209 13.54 21.96 7.30
C THR A 209 14.38 22.46 6.14
#